data_AF-A0A8S4RK56-F1
#
_entry.id   AF-A0A8S4RK56-F1
#
_cell.length_a   1.000
_cell.length_b   1.000
_cell.length_c   1.000
_cell.angle_alpha   90.00
_cell.angle_beta   90.00
_cell.angle_gamma   90.00
#
_symmetry.space_group_name_H-M   'P 1'
#
loop_
_entity.id
_entity.type
_entity.pdbx_description
1 polymer ?
#
loop_
_entity_poly.entity_id
_entity_poly.type
_entity_poly.pdbx_seq_one_letter_code
_entity_poly.pdbx_strand_id
1 'polypeptide(L)'
;MPIHSRFDGQVFMTMTMIPDVTGSDSDEMEEEQGQSDEDSAPEDSQNHITRDPGEEISLDRSGIEEVHTDVGKFLNNPTVENLINLGSNPADVIDAHLQSIRDQESLTLAYVEALCCVSGLSAESVTAAETARLLYHTLVQRARQQWLLANTLLRALKLIKSENKDYKIRWRIPACYSALAAEIDASYFPAALRDTLKFFVASKMASLPAEVRAVIEKHPNLFT
;
A
#
# COMPACT_ATOMS: atom_id res chain seq x y z
N MET A 1 -20.73 10.67 -47.58
CA MET A 1 -19.85 11.11 -46.48
C MET A 1 -20.71 11.55 -45.30
N PRO A 2 -20.68 10.80 -44.19
CA PRO A 2 -20.97 11.34 -42.87
C PRO A 2 -19.81 11.06 -41.90
N ILE A 3 -19.49 12.07 -41.10
CA ILE A 3 -18.41 12.07 -40.10
C ILE A 3 -18.93 11.33 -38.86
N HIS A 4 -18.30 10.21 -38.51
CA HIS A 4 -18.48 9.54 -37.23
C HIS A 4 -17.69 10.30 -36.16
N SER A 5 -18.39 10.89 -35.19
CA SER A 5 -17.82 11.23 -33.89
C SER A 5 -18.35 10.21 -32.90
N ARG A 6 -17.48 9.26 -32.54
CA ARG A 6 -17.62 8.38 -31.38
C ARG A 6 -17.07 9.16 -30.19
N PHE A 7 -17.92 9.48 -29.22
CA PHE A 7 -17.49 9.83 -27.87
C PHE A 7 -17.66 8.58 -27.01
N ASP A 8 -16.53 8.02 -26.60
CA ASP A 8 -16.44 6.86 -25.72
C ASP A 8 -16.85 7.22 -24.29
N GLY A 9 -17.47 6.24 -23.64
CA GLY A 9 -18.08 6.34 -22.33
C GLY A 9 -17.10 6.79 -21.24
N GLN A 10 -17.48 7.86 -20.55
CA GLN A 10 -16.98 8.19 -19.24
C GLN A 10 -18.12 7.97 -18.25
N VAL A 11 -18.00 6.91 -17.45
CA VAL A 11 -18.94 6.62 -16.36
C VAL A 11 -18.69 7.68 -15.28
N PHE A 12 -19.55 8.69 -15.24
CA PHE A 12 -19.61 9.63 -14.12
C PHE A 12 -20.25 8.91 -12.93
N MET A 13 -19.49 8.75 -11.85
CA MET A 13 -20.00 8.31 -10.57
C MET A 13 -20.85 9.46 -9.99
N THR A 14 -22.17 9.35 -10.11
CA THR A 14 -23.12 10.29 -9.51
C THR A 14 -23.05 10.17 -7.99
N MET A 15 -22.56 11.21 -7.34
CA MET A 15 -22.57 11.37 -5.89
C MET A 15 -24.00 11.73 -5.47
N THR A 16 -24.75 10.74 -4.96
CA THR A 16 -26.09 10.94 -4.42
C THR A 16 -25.98 11.78 -3.14
N MET A 17 -26.39 13.05 -3.21
CA MET A 17 -26.67 13.86 -2.04
C MET A 17 -27.94 13.33 -1.37
N ILE A 18 -27.82 12.93 -0.10
CA ILE A 18 -28.96 12.51 0.74
C ILE A 18 -29.70 13.78 1.19
N PRO A 19 -30.98 13.99 0.85
CA PRO A 19 -31.78 15.05 1.43
C PRO A 19 -32.24 14.67 2.84
N ASP A 20 -32.13 15.63 3.75
CA ASP A 20 -32.66 15.61 5.11
C ASP A 20 -34.20 15.57 5.05
N VAL A 21 -34.82 14.49 5.53
CA VAL A 21 -36.27 14.37 5.72
C VAL A 21 -36.54 13.79 7.10
N THR A 22 -37.26 14.60 7.86
CA THR A 22 -37.80 14.37 9.20
C THR A 22 -38.93 13.34 9.22
N GLY A 23 -38.83 12.37 10.15
CA GLY A 23 -39.94 11.80 10.92
C GLY A 23 -40.83 10.70 10.30
N SER A 24 -40.80 9.49 10.89
CA SER A 24 -41.95 8.78 11.53
C SER A 24 -41.62 7.30 11.77
N ASP A 25 -42.00 6.79 12.95
CA ASP A 25 -41.98 5.40 13.42
C ASP A 25 -42.60 4.37 12.45
N SER A 26 -42.09 3.13 12.47
CA SER A 26 -42.86 1.91 12.80
C SER A 26 -42.01 0.63 12.70
N ASP A 27 -42.18 -0.22 13.72
CA ASP A 27 -41.64 -1.56 13.93
C ASP A 27 -41.95 -2.59 12.82
N GLU A 28 -41.10 -3.60 12.64
CA GLU A 28 -41.38 -5.03 12.90
C GLU A 28 -40.36 -5.97 12.20
N MET A 29 -40.05 -7.07 12.89
CA MET A 29 -39.09 -8.12 12.55
C MET A 29 -39.69 -9.15 11.59
N GLU A 30 -38.87 -9.90 10.83
CA GLU A 30 -39.11 -11.34 10.62
C GLU A 30 -37.88 -12.07 10.04
N GLU A 31 -37.66 -13.28 10.57
CA GLU A 31 -36.62 -14.26 10.24
C GLU A 31 -37.08 -15.15 9.08
N GLU A 32 -36.21 -15.46 8.11
CA GLU A 32 -36.43 -16.56 7.17
C GLU A 32 -35.39 -17.68 7.38
N GLN A 33 -35.82 -18.78 7.99
CA GLN A 33 -35.22 -20.10 7.83
C GLN A 33 -36.11 -20.92 6.89
N GLY A 34 -35.57 -21.28 5.72
CA GLY A 34 -36.19 -22.22 4.79
C GLY A 34 -35.31 -23.45 4.61
N GLN A 35 -35.65 -24.54 5.32
CA GLN A 35 -35.23 -25.90 5.00
C GLN A 35 -36.11 -26.45 3.86
N SER A 36 -35.52 -27.18 2.93
CA SER A 36 -36.25 -28.17 2.12
C SER A 36 -35.36 -29.40 1.89
N ASP A 37 -35.92 -30.54 2.29
CA ASP A 37 -35.44 -31.92 2.17
C ASP A 37 -35.75 -32.53 0.78
N GLU A 38 -35.38 -33.82 0.62
CA GLU A 38 -35.69 -34.81 -0.46
C GLU A 38 -34.66 -34.91 -1.61
N ASP A 39 -34.18 -36.08 -2.07
CA ASP A 39 -34.41 -37.51 -1.79
C ASP A 39 -33.26 -38.35 -2.41
N SER A 40 -33.20 -39.65 -2.09
CA SER A 40 -32.12 -40.63 -2.25
C SER A 40 -32.00 -41.33 -3.62
N ALA A 41 -30.74 -41.48 -4.11
CA ALA A 41 -30.02 -42.67 -4.65
C ALA A 41 -30.62 -43.56 -5.81
N PRO A 42 -29.85 -44.48 -6.49
CA PRO A 42 -28.39 -44.65 -6.73
C PRO A 42 -28.02 -45.02 -8.21
N GLU A 43 -26.78 -45.50 -8.41
CA GLU A 43 -26.18 -46.29 -9.53
C GLU A 43 -25.25 -45.50 -10.47
N ASP A 44 -23.95 -45.50 -10.19
CA ASP A 44 -22.91 -46.51 -10.51
C ASP A 44 -22.33 -46.33 -11.92
N SER A 45 -21.11 -45.80 -11.96
CA SER A 45 -20.17 -45.97 -13.08
C SER A 45 -18.76 -45.73 -12.55
N GLN A 46 -18.21 -46.84 -12.09
CA GLN A 46 -16.81 -47.13 -11.86
C GLN A 46 -15.86 -46.33 -12.78
N ASN A 47 -14.98 -45.53 -12.18
CA ASN A 47 -13.62 -45.44 -12.70
C ASN A 47 -12.63 -45.36 -11.55
N HIS A 48 -11.96 -46.49 -11.37
CA HIS A 48 -11.03 -46.81 -10.32
C HIS A 48 -9.70 -46.05 -10.53
N ILE A 49 -9.48 -44.98 -9.77
CA ILE A 49 -8.12 -44.51 -9.47
C ILE A 49 -8.02 -44.37 -7.96
N THR A 50 -7.49 -45.41 -7.33
CA THR A 50 -7.06 -45.40 -5.94
C THR A 50 -5.98 -44.34 -5.80
N ARG A 51 -6.26 -43.26 -5.08
CA ARG A 51 -5.23 -42.32 -4.62
C ARG A 51 -5.55 -41.91 -3.19
N ASP A 52 -4.56 -42.16 -2.35
CA ASP A 52 -4.47 -42.03 -0.90
C ASP A 52 -4.95 -40.65 -0.39
N PRO A 53 -5.77 -40.56 0.68
CA PRO A 53 -6.16 -39.29 1.28
C PRO A 53 -5.03 -38.79 2.18
N GLY A 54 -4.00 -38.20 1.58
CA GLY A 54 -2.83 -37.72 2.31
C GLY A 54 -1.91 -36.75 1.58
N GLU A 55 -2.16 -36.40 0.31
CA GLU A 55 -1.37 -35.37 -0.38
C GLU A 55 -1.97 -33.98 -0.12
N GLU A 56 -1.60 -33.39 1.02
CA GLU A 56 -1.54 -31.95 1.17
C GLU A 56 -0.80 -31.40 -0.05
N ILE A 57 -1.47 -30.58 -0.85
CA ILE A 57 -0.88 -29.90 -1.99
C ILE A 57 0.10 -28.88 -1.41
N SER A 58 1.30 -29.34 -1.08
CA SER A 58 2.46 -28.54 -0.77
C SER A 58 2.74 -27.72 -2.03
N LEU A 59 2.26 -26.47 -2.03
CA LEU A 59 2.68 -25.45 -2.97
C LEU A 59 4.18 -25.26 -2.77
N ASP A 60 4.94 -25.99 -3.58
CA ASP A 60 6.38 -26.00 -3.60
C ASP A 60 6.90 -24.57 -3.87
N ARG A 61 7.35 -23.90 -2.80
CA ARG A 61 8.02 -22.59 -2.85
C ARG A 61 9.50 -22.71 -3.23
N SER A 62 9.92 -23.86 -3.75
CA SER A 62 11.27 -24.22 -4.22
C SER A 62 11.89 -23.28 -5.27
N GLY A 63 11.15 -22.30 -5.80
CA GLY A 63 11.66 -21.34 -6.78
C GLY A 63 12.14 -19.99 -6.23
N ILE A 64 11.91 -19.68 -4.95
CA ILE A 64 12.43 -18.45 -4.34
C ILE A 64 13.67 -18.85 -3.54
N GLU A 65 14.84 -18.83 -4.18
CA GLU A 65 16.05 -18.60 -3.39
C GLU A 65 15.81 -17.27 -2.67
N GLU A 66 15.50 -17.35 -1.38
CA GLU A 66 15.51 -16.20 -0.49
C GLU A 66 16.99 -15.79 -0.40
N VAL A 67 17.47 -15.15 -1.45
CA VAL A 67 18.81 -14.58 -1.47
C VAL A 67 18.77 -13.59 -0.32
N HIS A 68 19.43 -13.93 0.78
CA HIS A 68 19.72 -13.05 1.90
C HIS A 68 20.67 -11.93 1.42
N THR A 69 20.20 -11.16 0.44
CA THR A 69 20.82 -9.93 -0.02
C THR A 69 20.86 -8.96 1.14
N ASP A 70 21.87 -8.10 1.17
CA ASP A 70 21.96 -7.10 2.22
C ASP A 70 20.78 -6.13 2.16
N VAL A 71 20.22 -5.88 0.97
CA VAL A 71 18.96 -5.14 0.79
C VAL A 71 17.80 -5.88 1.47
N GLY A 72 17.62 -7.18 1.22
CA GLY A 72 16.58 -7.98 1.88
C GLY A 72 16.71 -7.98 3.40
N LYS A 73 17.95 -8.11 3.92
CA LYS A 73 18.22 -8.00 5.37
C LYS A 73 17.81 -6.63 5.92
N PHE A 74 18.17 -5.55 5.22
CA PHE A 74 17.79 -4.20 5.60
C PHE A 74 16.28 -3.98 5.57
N LEU A 75 15.58 -4.40 4.52
CA LEU A 75 14.13 -4.20 4.39
C LEU A 75 13.32 -5.01 5.42
N ASN A 76 13.86 -6.15 5.86
CA ASN A 76 13.28 -6.97 6.92
C ASN A 76 13.56 -6.41 8.32
N ASN A 77 14.74 -5.82 8.53
CA ASN A 77 15.14 -5.22 9.80
C ASN A 77 15.81 -3.85 9.56
N PRO A 78 15.03 -2.76 9.39
CA PRO A 78 15.56 -1.46 9.03
C PRO A 78 16.29 -0.82 10.22
N THR A 79 17.61 -0.93 10.21
CA THR A 79 18.51 -0.29 11.18
C THR A 79 19.55 0.56 10.44
N VAL A 80 20.13 1.54 11.14
CA VAL A 80 21.21 2.38 10.56
C VAL A 80 22.41 1.53 10.14
N GLU A 81 22.77 0.51 10.93
CA GLU A 81 23.84 -0.43 10.62
C GLU A 81 23.55 -1.22 9.33
N ASN A 82 22.34 -1.77 9.20
CA ASN A 82 21.96 -2.51 7.99
C ASN A 82 21.92 -1.62 6.74
N LEU A 83 21.56 -0.33 6.89
CA LEU A 83 21.63 0.63 5.80
C LEU A 83 23.09 0.91 5.38
N ILE A 84 23.98 1.11 6.35
CA ILE A 84 25.42 1.34 6.10
C ILE A 84 26.05 0.13 5.40
N ASN A 85 25.61 -1.09 5.75
CA ASN A 85 26.07 -2.32 5.12
C ASN A 85 25.72 -2.43 3.62
N LEU A 86 24.81 -1.61 3.11
CA LEU A 86 24.54 -1.51 1.66
C LEU A 86 25.65 -0.78 0.89
N GLY A 87 26.60 -0.16 1.60
CA GLY A 87 27.77 0.52 1.02
C GLY A 87 27.57 2.02 0.84
N SER A 88 28.38 2.62 -0.03
CA SER A 88 28.46 4.08 -0.21
C SER A 88 27.28 4.68 -0.97
N ASN A 89 26.50 3.87 -1.68
CA ASN A 89 25.37 4.34 -2.48
C ASN A 89 24.13 3.46 -2.27
N PRO A 90 23.54 3.49 -1.07
CA PRO A 90 22.40 2.63 -0.71
C PRO A 90 21.17 2.86 -1.60
N ALA A 91 20.93 4.07 -2.10
CA ALA A 91 19.78 4.36 -2.96
C ALA A 91 19.83 3.56 -4.27
N ASP A 92 20.98 3.56 -4.94
CA ASP A 92 21.18 2.83 -6.20
C ASP A 92 21.19 1.32 -5.99
N VAL A 93 21.74 0.86 -4.85
CA VAL A 93 21.75 -0.57 -4.49
C VAL A 93 20.33 -1.08 -4.23
N ILE A 94 19.52 -0.31 -3.49
CA ILE A 94 18.10 -0.61 -3.28
C ILE A 94 17.36 -0.59 -4.62
N ASP A 95 17.55 0.45 -5.44
CA ASP A 95 16.90 0.57 -6.74
C ASP A 95 17.20 -0.64 -7.64
N ALA A 96 18.47 -1.01 -7.79
CA ALA A 96 18.89 -2.15 -8.60
C ALA A 96 18.28 -3.47 -8.09
N HIS A 97 18.21 -3.67 -6.77
CA HIS A 97 17.57 -4.84 -6.19
C HIS A 97 16.08 -4.90 -6.52
N LEU A 98 15.36 -3.79 -6.33
CA LEU A 98 13.92 -3.71 -6.58
C LEU A 98 13.57 -3.86 -8.06
N GLN A 99 14.44 -3.41 -8.98
CA GLN A 99 14.24 -3.56 -10.42
C GLN A 99 14.19 -5.01 -10.92
N SER A 100 14.53 -6.00 -10.09
CA SER A 100 14.30 -7.40 -10.42
C SER A 100 12.82 -7.80 -10.40
N ILE A 101 11.95 -7.03 -9.71
CA ILE A 101 10.51 -7.29 -9.62
C ILE A 101 9.84 -6.88 -10.93
N ARG A 102 9.18 -7.84 -11.60
CA ARG A 102 8.53 -7.61 -12.90
C ARG A 102 7.10 -7.12 -12.81
N ASP A 103 6.39 -7.51 -11.76
CA ASP A 103 5.03 -7.05 -11.52
C ASP A 103 5.04 -5.60 -11.04
N GLN A 104 4.32 -4.73 -11.74
CA GLN A 104 4.36 -3.29 -11.49
C GLN A 104 3.73 -2.92 -10.15
N GLU A 105 2.71 -3.66 -9.72
CA GLU A 105 2.07 -3.40 -8.44
C GLU A 105 3.04 -3.75 -7.31
N SER A 106 3.54 -4.98 -7.29
CA SER A 106 4.54 -5.46 -6.33
C SER A 106 5.79 -4.57 -6.30
N LEU A 107 6.25 -4.09 -7.45
CA LEU A 107 7.36 -3.15 -7.54
C LEU A 107 7.04 -1.83 -6.83
N THR A 108 5.85 -1.27 -7.04
CA THR A 108 5.40 -0.03 -6.40
C THR A 108 5.30 -0.21 -4.88
N LEU A 109 4.73 -1.34 -4.42
CA LEU A 109 4.68 -1.67 -3.00
C LEU A 109 6.10 -1.74 -2.41
N ALA A 110 7.01 -2.46 -3.06
CA ALA A 110 8.36 -2.63 -2.56
C ALA A 110 9.15 -1.31 -2.50
N TYR A 111 8.98 -0.41 -3.47
CA TYR A 111 9.57 0.94 -3.39
C TYR A 111 9.03 1.75 -2.22
N VAL A 112 7.71 1.73 -1.98
CA VAL A 112 7.13 2.46 -0.85
C VAL A 112 7.64 1.89 0.48
N GLU A 113 7.71 0.57 0.62
CA GLU A 113 8.28 -0.04 1.83
C GLU A 113 9.75 0.33 2.01
N ALA A 114 10.56 0.25 0.96
CA ALA A 114 11.96 0.64 1.02
C ALA A 114 12.13 2.12 1.39
N LEU A 115 11.37 3.00 0.74
CA LEU A 115 11.34 4.42 1.05
C LEU A 115 10.99 4.67 2.52
N CYS A 116 9.97 3.99 3.05
CA CYS A 116 9.56 4.16 4.45
C CYS A 116 10.56 3.55 5.43
N CYS A 117 11.18 2.41 5.13
CA CYS A 117 12.27 1.83 5.91
C CYS A 117 13.44 2.82 6.04
N VAL A 118 13.84 3.45 4.94
CA VAL A 118 14.91 4.45 4.94
C VAL A 118 14.46 5.75 5.64
N SER A 119 13.28 6.27 5.29
CA SER A 119 12.74 7.50 5.88
C SER A 119 12.54 7.37 7.39
N GLY A 120 12.19 6.18 7.88
CA GLY A 120 12.06 5.86 9.30
C GLY A 120 13.35 6.03 10.10
N LEU A 121 14.51 6.05 9.43
CA LEU A 121 15.84 6.22 10.03
C LEU A 121 16.42 7.63 9.80
N SER A 122 15.72 8.50 9.07
CA SER A 122 16.23 9.82 8.64
C SER A 122 16.58 10.76 9.79
N ALA A 123 15.91 10.63 10.94
CA ALA A 123 16.22 11.40 12.14
C ALA A 123 17.52 10.95 12.85
N GLU A 124 17.97 9.72 12.60
CA GLU A 124 19.13 9.10 13.25
C GLU A 124 20.35 9.03 12.33
N SER A 125 20.18 9.24 11.03
CA SER A 125 21.24 9.05 10.04
C SER A 125 21.10 10.02 8.87
N VAL A 126 22.15 10.81 8.63
CA VAL A 126 22.26 11.69 7.46
C VAL A 126 22.21 10.86 6.17
N THR A 127 22.91 9.72 6.14
CA THR A 127 22.85 8.77 5.02
C THR A 127 21.42 8.32 4.76
N ALA A 128 20.62 8.04 5.79
CA ALA A 128 19.22 7.68 5.62
C ALA A 128 18.39 8.84 5.06
N ALA A 129 18.57 10.06 5.55
CA ALA A 129 17.88 11.23 5.02
C ALA A 129 18.19 11.47 3.53
N GLU A 130 19.47 11.39 3.14
CA GLU A 130 19.89 11.54 1.74
C GLU A 130 19.35 10.41 0.85
N THR A 131 19.39 9.17 1.35
CA THR A 131 18.87 7.99 0.66
C THR A 131 17.36 8.11 0.45
N ALA A 132 16.61 8.57 1.46
CA ALA A 132 15.17 8.77 1.37
C ALA A 132 14.83 9.79 0.29
N ARG A 133 15.54 10.93 0.24
CA ARG A 133 15.36 11.95 -0.79
C ARG A 133 15.55 11.38 -2.20
N LEU A 134 16.63 10.61 -2.41
CA LEU A 134 16.89 9.97 -3.71
C LEU A 134 15.78 8.95 -4.06
N LEU A 135 15.35 8.15 -3.08
CA LEU A 135 14.28 7.16 -3.28
C LEU A 135 12.92 7.82 -3.55
N TYR A 136 12.59 8.98 -2.97
CA TYR A 136 11.38 9.73 -3.30
C TYR A 136 11.35 10.08 -4.79
N HIS A 137 12.45 10.62 -5.30
CA HIS A 137 12.58 10.97 -6.70
C HIS A 137 12.45 9.72 -7.60
N THR A 138 13.17 8.65 -7.28
CA THR A 138 13.12 7.39 -8.03
C THR A 138 11.72 6.76 -8.02
N LEU A 139 11.06 6.72 -6.86
CA LEU A 139 9.71 6.17 -6.71
C LEU A 139 8.69 6.91 -7.59
N VAL A 140 8.70 8.23 -7.53
CA VAL A 140 7.80 9.07 -8.34
C VAL A 140 8.00 8.80 -9.83
N GLN A 141 9.26 8.66 -10.28
CA GLN A 141 9.58 8.38 -11.69
C GLN A 141 9.17 6.98 -12.12
N ARG A 142 9.27 5.98 -11.24
CA ARG A 142 9.01 4.57 -11.57
C ARG A 142 7.56 4.15 -11.40
N ALA A 143 6.78 4.86 -10.59
CA ALA A 143 5.38 4.56 -10.36
C ALA A 143 4.51 4.87 -11.59
N ARG A 144 4.19 3.83 -12.36
CA ARG A 144 3.31 3.95 -13.54
C ARG A 144 1.87 4.29 -13.19
N GLN A 145 1.39 3.79 -12.05
CA GLN A 145 0.03 3.98 -11.57
C GLN A 145 0.02 4.91 -10.36
N GLN A 146 -0.32 6.17 -10.59
CA GLN A 146 -0.31 7.20 -9.55
C GLN A 146 -1.32 6.92 -8.43
N TRP A 147 -2.48 6.33 -8.76
CA TRP A 147 -3.49 5.94 -7.77
C TRP A 147 -2.97 4.86 -6.82
N LEU A 148 -2.21 3.88 -7.35
CA LEU A 148 -1.63 2.80 -6.55
C LEU A 148 -0.53 3.34 -5.64
N LEU A 149 0.32 4.22 -6.17
CA LEU A 149 1.33 4.91 -5.38
C LEU A 149 0.69 5.68 -4.22
N ALA A 150 -0.36 6.46 -4.49
CA ALA A 150 -1.09 7.20 -3.46
C ALA A 150 -1.64 6.26 -2.38
N ASN A 151 -2.39 5.22 -2.74
CA ASN A 151 -2.95 4.27 -1.78
C ASN A 151 -1.87 3.57 -0.95
N THR A 152 -0.77 3.20 -1.58
CA THR A 152 0.35 2.52 -0.92
C THR A 152 1.05 3.45 0.08
N LEU A 153 1.31 4.70 -0.28
CA LEU A 153 1.87 5.72 0.62
C LEU A 153 0.91 6.02 1.78
N LEU A 154 -0.39 6.22 1.50
CA LEU A 154 -1.40 6.44 2.53
C LEU A 154 -1.44 5.29 3.54
N ARG A 155 -1.36 4.04 3.07
CA ARG A 155 -1.30 2.85 3.93
C ARG A 155 -0.01 2.83 4.75
N ALA A 156 1.13 3.11 4.13
CA ALA A 156 2.43 3.12 4.78
C ALA A 156 2.58 4.19 5.88
N LEU A 157 1.84 5.30 5.73
CA LEU A 157 1.76 6.41 6.67
C LEU A 157 0.63 6.28 7.70
N LYS A 158 -0.09 5.14 7.71
CA LYS A 158 -1.29 4.88 8.56
C LYS A 158 -2.43 5.88 8.37
N LEU A 159 -2.60 6.44 7.18
CA LEU A 159 -3.71 7.33 6.84
C LEU A 159 -4.96 6.58 6.39
N ILE A 160 -4.79 5.35 5.89
CA ILE A 160 -5.87 4.42 5.55
C ILE A 160 -5.61 3.05 6.18
N LYS A 161 -6.68 2.24 6.29
CA LYS A 161 -6.56 0.86 6.76
C LYS A 161 -5.90 -0.02 5.69
N SER A 162 -5.14 -1.02 6.14
CA SER A 162 -4.71 -2.12 5.28
C SER A 162 -5.84 -3.15 5.18
N GLU A 163 -6.10 -3.67 3.97
CA GLU A 163 -6.98 -4.81 3.77
C GLU A 163 -6.31 -6.12 4.20
N ASN A 164 -4.99 -6.19 4.05
CA ASN A 164 -4.18 -7.32 4.50
C ASN A 164 -3.86 -7.19 6.00
N LYS A 165 -4.31 -8.17 6.79
CA LYS A 165 -4.07 -8.25 8.25
C LYS A 165 -2.62 -8.57 8.62
N ASP A 166 -1.88 -9.19 7.70
CA ASP A 166 -0.48 -9.54 7.91
C ASP A 166 0.48 -8.36 7.66
N TYR A 167 -0.04 -7.24 7.14
CA TYR A 167 0.75 -6.04 6.88
C TYR A 167 1.24 -5.43 8.20
N LYS A 168 2.55 -5.48 8.43
CA LYS A 168 3.22 -4.91 9.60
C LYS A 168 4.15 -3.79 9.19
N ILE A 169 3.93 -2.61 9.77
CA ILE A 169 4.83 -1.47 9.61
C ILE A 169 6.10 -1.73 10.42
N ARG A 170 7.26 -1.73 9.74
CA ARG A 170 8.59 -2.00 10.30
C ARG A 170 9.42 -0.73 10.50
N TRP A 171 8.88 0.43 10.13
CA TRP A 171 9.56 1.73 10.18
C TRP A 171 8.94 2.67 11.21
N ARG A 172 9.69 3.72 11.55
CA ARG A 172 9.24 4.78 12.46
C ARG A 172 8.42 5.81 11.68
N ILE A 173 7.11 5.80 11.91
CA ILE A 173 6.15 6.67 11.22
C ILE A 173 6.47 8.18 11.39
N PRO A 174 6.81 8.70 12.59
CA PRO A 174 7.09 10.13 12.74
C PRO A 174 8.20 10.63 11.80
N ALA A 175 9.29 9.86 11.66
CA ALA A 175 10.40 10.22 10.77
C ALA A 175 10.00 10.16 9.28
N CYS A 176 9.08 9.26 8.90
CA CYS A 176 8.52 9.27 7.54
C CYS A 176 7.78 10.57 7.20
N TYR A 177 7.05 11.15 8.16
CA TYR A 177 6.40 12.45 7.95
C TYR A 177 7.39 13.60 7.81
N SER A 178 8.47 13.61 8.62
CA SER A 178 9.55 14.59 8.45
C SER A 178 10.22 14.48 7.09
N ALA A 179 10.51 13.25 6.63
CA ALA A 179 11.09 13.03 5.30
C ALA A 179 10.12 13.45 4.18
N LEU A 180 8.83 13.14 4.31
CA LEU A 180 7.81 13.59 3.36
C LEU A 180 7.74 15.12 3.30
N ALA A 181 7.77 15.81 4.46
CA ALA A 181 7.71 17.27 4.52
C ALA A 181 8.86 17.95 3.78
N ALA A 182 10.03 17.31 3.71
CA ALA A 182 11.18 17.82 2.98
C ALA A 182 10.99 17.73 1.45
N GLU A 183 10.27 16.71 0.96
CA GLU A 183 10.18 16.41 -0.47
C GLU A 183 8.83 16.78 -1.11
N ILE A 184 7.76 16.93 -0.31
CA ILE A 184 6.39 17.10 -0.81
C ILE A 184 6.23 18.34 -1.69
N ASP A 185 7.03 19.39 -1.45
CA ASP A 185 6.99 20.63 -2.22
C ASP A 185 7.95 20.65 -3.42
N ALA A 186 8.79 19.63 -3.59
CA ALA A 186 9.73 19.56 -4.68
C ALA A 186 9.01 19.60 -6.04
N SER A 187 9.67 20.17 -7.06
CA SER A 187 9.09 20.34 -8.39
C SER A 187 8.81 19.02 -9.11
N TYR A 188 9.55 17.96 -8.77
CA TYR A 188 9.33 16.63 -9.31
C TYR A 188 8.14 15.92 -8.66
N PHE A 189 7.67 16.37 -7.48
CA PHE A 189 6.63 15.69 -6.73
C PHE A 189 5.25 15.98 -7.35
N PRO A 190 4.51 14.96 -7.83
CA PRO A 190 3.29 15.18 -8.61
C PRO A 190 2.23 15.93 -7.80
N ALA A 191 1.64 16.98 -8.39
CA ALA A 191 0.64 17.83 -7.72
C ALA A 191 -0.55 17.02 -7.19
N ALA A 192 -1.12 16.13 -8.01
CA ALA A 192 -2.25 15.29 -7.59
C ALA A 192 -1.92 14.37 -6.40
N LEU A 193 -0.70 13.81 -6.36
CA LEU A 193 -0.26 12.99 -5.23
C LEU A 193 -0.06 13.84 -3.98
N ARG A 194 0.58 15.01 -4.12
CA ARG A 194 0.76 16.00 -3.04
C ARG A 194 -0.58 16.38 -2.42
N ASP A 195 -1.54 16.79 -3.23
CA ASP A 195 -2.86 17.23 -2.75
C ASP A 195 -3.61 16.10 -2.05
N THR A 196 -3.53 14.88 -2.60
CA THR A 196 -4.10 13.68 -1.98
C THR A 196 -3.48 13.42 -0.60
N LEU A 197 -2.15 13.42 -0.50
CA LEU A 197 -1.47 13.20 0.78
C LEU A 197 -1.86 14.28 1.79
N LYS A 198 -1.81 15.56 1.41
CA LYS A 198 -2.18 16.68 2.29
C LYS A 198 -3.61 16.56 2.81
N PHE A 199 -4.56 16.25 1.93
CA PHE A 199 -5.95 16.05 2.31
C PHE A 199 -6.12 14.94 3.36
N PHE A 200 -5.48 13.79 3.16
CA PHE A 200 -5.57 12.68 4.10
C PHE A 200 -4.85 12.98 5.43
N VAL A 201 -3.71 13.68 5.40
CA VAL A 201 -3.03 14.13 6.62
C VAL A 201 -3.93 15.06 7.43
N ALA A 202 -4.51 16.08 6.79
CA ALA A 202 -5.41 17.03 7.45
C ALA A 202 -6.66 16.33 8.03
N SER A 203 -7.32 15.49 7.23
CA SER A 203 -8.57 14.82 7.63
C SER A 203 -8.35 13.73 8.70
N LYS A 204 -7.16 13.14 8.79
CA LYS A 204 -6.83 12.09 9.77
C LYS A 204 -6.08 12.60 10.98
N MET A 205 -5.74 13.90 11.05
CA MET A 205 -4.93 14.48 12.12
C MET A 205 -5.38 14.02 13.50
N ALA A 206 -6.68 14.14 13.83
CA ALA A 206 -7.22 13.77 15.15
C ALA A 206 -7.08 12.27 15.51
N SER A 207 -6.98 11.39 14.50
CA SER A 207 -6.86 9.94 14.69
C SER A 207 -5.41 9.45 14.78
N LEU A 208 -4.44 10.30 14.46
CA LEU A 208 -3.03 9.93 14.48
C LEU A 208 -2.45 9.95 15.91
N PRO A 209 -1.48 9.06 16.22
CA PRO A 209 -0.79 9.07 17.51
C PRO A 209 -0.19 10.45 17.83
N ALA A 210 -0.12 10.80 19.13
CA ALA A 210 0.34 12.12 19.57
C ALA A 210 1.75 12.47 19.07
N GLU A 211 2.67 11.51 19.06
CA GLU A 211 4.03 11.67 18.54
C GLU A 211 4.08 12.00 17.03
N VAL A 212 3.14 11.44 16.25
CA VAL A 212 3.04 11.69 14.81
C VAL A 212 2.46 13.09 14.57
N ARG A 213 1.39 13.44 15.30
CA ARG A 213 0.79 14.79 15.24
C ARG A 213 1.81 15.88 15.56
N ALA A 214 2.60 15.70 16.61
CA ALA A 214 3.62 16.66 17.03
C ALA A 214 4.72 16.87 15.96
N VAL A 215 4.98 15.89 15.10
CA VAL A 215 5.85 16.07 13.93
C VAL A 215 5.12 16.82 12.82
N ILE A 216 3.91 16.39 12.47
CA ILE A 216 3.14 17.01 11.38
C ILE A 216 2.90 18.51 11.66
N GLU A 217 2.56 18.89 12.90
CA GLU A 217 2.33 20.28 13.29
C GLU A 217 3.55 21.20 13.10
N LYS A 218 4.78 20.63 13.10
CA LYS A 218 6.01 21.37 12.79
C LYS A 218 6.20 21.61 11.29
N HIS A 219 5.41 20.94 10.46
CA HIS A 219 5.50 20.95 9.00
C HIS A 219 4.14 21.32 8.39
N PRO A 220 3.73 22.61 8.43
CA PRO A 220 2.44 23.06 7.92
C PRO A 220 2.17 22.65 6.46
N ASN A 221 3.23 22.59 5.65
CA ASN A 221 3.15 22.17 4.26
C ASN A 221 2.60 20.74 4.06
N LEU A 222 2.49 19.92 5.10
CA LEU A 222 1.84 18.62 5.04
C LEU A 222 0.32 18.65 5.15
N PHE A 223 -0.30 19.76 5.59
CA PHE A 223 -1.75 19.82 5.83
C PHE A 223 -2.39 21.18 5.48
N THR A 224 -1.60 22.11 4.94
CA THR A 224 -2.06 23.37 4.34
C THR A 224 -2.01 23.33 2.83
#